data_AF-A0A2W6VB11-F1
#
_entry.id   AF-A0A2W6VB11-F1
#
_cell.length_a   1.000
_cell.length_b   1.000
_cell.length_c   1.000
_cell.angle_alpha   90.00
_cell.angle_beta   90.00
_cell.angle_gamma   90.00
#
_symmetry.space_group_name_H-M   'P 1'
#
loop_
_entity.id
_entity.type
_entity.pdbx_description
1 polymer ?
#
loop_
_entity_poly.entity_id
_entity_poly.type
_entity_poly.pdbx_seq_one_letter_code
_entity_poly.pdbx_strand_id
1 'polypeptide(L)'
;MDSRTLARTGAFAFVGIAVTLMAVQFSDRERREEPLAVAQVAPLPDPRRAALRACRDMGEAASRDPSCLNLWSENRDRFLGQETERPTLADHPEPVG
;
A
#
# COMPACT_ATOMS: atom_id res chain seq x y z
N MET A 1 -4.71 -40.64 15.17
CA MET A 1 -3.88 -39.41 15.15
C MET A 1 -3.04 -39.42 16.40
N ASP A 2 -1.73 -39.21 16.29
CA ASP A 2 -0.84 -39.23 17.45
C ASP A 2 -1.14 -38.03 18.35
N SER A 3 -1.54 -38.28 19.61
CA SER A 3 -1.81 -37.22 20.59
C SER A 3 -0.61 -36.28 20.77
N ARG A 4 0.60 -36.79 20.57
CA ARG A 4 1.85 -36.03 20.59
C ARG A 4 1.98 -35.03 19.45
N THR A 5 1.54 -35.39 18.23
CA THR A 5 1.60 -34.46 17.09
C THR A 5 0.54 -33.39 17.23
N LEU A 6 -0.66 -33.74 17.71
CA LEU A 6 -1.72 -32.79 18.04
C LEU A 6 -1.29 -31.78 19.11
N ALA A 7 -0.65 -32.23 20.19
CA ALA A 7 -0.14 -31.35 21.24
C ALA A 7 0.92 -30.39 20.71
N ARG A 8 1.84 -30.87 19.87
CA ARG A 8 2.90 -30.05 19.28
C ARG A 8 2.35 -28.98 18.33
N THR A 9 1.37 -29.35 17.49
CA THR A 9 0.69 -28.40 16.60
C THR A 9 -0.06 -27.34 17.40
N GLY A 10 -0.77 -27.73 18.46
CA GLY A 10 -1.45 -26.79 19.35
C GLY A 10 -0.49 -25.79 20.00
N ALA A 11 0.67 -26.26 20.48
CA ALA A 11 1.70 -25.39 21.05
C ALA A 11 2.23 -24.37 20.03
N PHE A 12 2.53 -24.79 18.79
CA PHE A 12 2.99 -23.87 17.76
C PHE A 12 1.92 -22.87 17.33
N ALA A 13 0.66 -23.30 17.20
CA ALA A 13 -0.44 -22.40 16.89
C ALA A 13 -0.62 -21.33 17.98
N PHE A 14 -0.54 -21.72 19.26
CA PHE A 14 -0.63 -20.79 20.38
C PHE A 14 0.54 -19.80 20.40
N VAL A 15 1.77 -20.26 20.19
CA VAL A 15 2.95 -19.38 20.09
C VAL A 15 2.80 -18.40 18.93
N GLY A 16 2.34 -18.86 17.76
CA GLY A 16 2.08 -17.99 16.61
C GLY A 16 1.07 -16.89 16.93
N ILE A 17 -0.07 -17.26 17.53
CA ILE A 17 -1.11 -16.31 17.95
C ILE A 17 -0.55 -15.30 18.97
N ALA A 18 0.20 -15.78 19.98
CA ALA A 18 0.80 -14.91 20.99
C ALA A 18 1.78 -13.90 20.38
N VAL A 19 2.62 -14.34 19.44
CA VAL A 19 3.56 -13.46 18.72
C VAL A 19 2.81 -12.42 17.87
N THR A 20 1.78 -12.82 17.14
CA THR A 20 0.96 -11.88 16.34
C THR A 20 0.29 -10.84 17.22
N LEU A 21 -0.30 -11.24 18.36
CA LEU A 21 -0.92 -10.31 19.30
C LEU A 21 0.12 -9.36 19.91
N MET A 22 1.31 -9.85 20.23
CA MET A 22 2.40 -9.01 20.75
C MET A 22 2.85 -7.98 19.71
N ALA A 23 3.02 -8.39 18.45
CA ALA A 23 3.37 -7.49 17.35
C ALA A 23 2.34 -6.36 17.18
N VAL A 24 1.04 -6.67 17.25
CA VAL A 24 -0.02 -5.65 17.18
C VAL A 24 0.04 -4.68 18.36
N GLN A 25 0.28 -5.18 19.58
CA GLN A 25 0.42 -4.33 20.77
C GLN A 25 1.64 -3.40 20.67
N PHE A 26 2.76 -3.87 20.11
CA PHE A 26 3.94 -3.04 19.86
C PHE A 26 3.65 -1.97 18.80
N SER A 27 3.01 -2.35 17.69
CA SER A 27 2.58 -1.37 16.67
C SER A 27 1.55 -0.37 17.19
N ASP A 28 0.69 -0.74 18.14
CA ASP A 28 -0.25 0.20 18.78
C ASP A 28 0.48 1.17 19.73
N ARG A 29 1.52 0.71 20.45
CA ARG A 29 2.37 1.60 21.26
C ARG A 29 3.14 2.59 20.39
N GLU A 30 3.73 2.13 19.30
CA GLU A 30 4.39 2.98 18.30
C GLU A 30 3.40 3.98 17.68
N ARG A 31 2.16 3.56 17.39
CA ARG A 31 1.10 4.45 16.90
C ARG A 31 0.53 5.42 17.94
N ARG A 32 0.65 5.11 19.23
CA ARG A 32 0.17 5.95 20.33
C ARG A 32 1.25 6.93 20.81
N GLU A 33 2.53 6.57 20.65
CA GLU A 33 3.69 7.45 20.87
C GLU A 33 4.01 8.34 19.66
N GLU A 34 3.65 7.92 18.44
CA GLU A 34 3.54 8.85 17.31
C GLU A 34 2.35 9.79 17.56
N PRO A 35 2.59 11.09 17.73
CA PRO A 35 1.57 12.01 18.21
C PRO A 35 0.40 12.07 17.23
N LEU A 36 -0.78 12.36 17.79
CA LEU A 36 -1.88 13.06 17.12
C LEU A 36 -1.35 14.37 16.47
N ALA A 37 -0.60 14.28 15.38
CA ALA A 37 0.04 15.40 14.72
C ALA A 37 0.47 15.05 13.29
N VAL A 38 -0.31 14.25 12.56
CA VAL A 38 -0.47 14.61 11.15
C VAL A 38 -1.50 15.72 11.16
N ALA A 39 -1.01 16.96 11.31
CA ALA A 39 -1.75 18.13 10.90
C ALA A 39 -2.26 17.82 9.49
N GLN A 40 -3.56 17.56 9.40
CA GLN A 40 -4.25 17.44 8.14
C GLN A 40 -4.18 18.83 7.51
N VAL A 41 -3.07 19.13 6.85
CA VAL A 41 -3.10 20.03 5.70
C VAL A 41 -4.10 19.36 4.79
N ALA A 42 -5.37 19.75 4.88
CA ALA A 42 -6.41 19.28 3.99
C ALA A 42 -5.88 19.58 2.58
N PRO A 43 -5.39 18.57 1.85
CA PRO A 43 -4.87 18.85 0.53
C PRO A 43 -6.07 19.34 -0.26
N LEU A 44 -5.89 20.43 -1.00
CA LEU A 44 -6.82 20.91 -2.02
C LEU A 44 -7.55 19.70 -2.63
N PRO A 45 -8.90 19.68 -2.70
CA PRO A 45 -9.67 18.47 -3.02
C PRO A 45 -9.10 17.83 -4.27
N ASP A 46 -8.31 16.77 -4.06
CA ASP A 46 -7.51 16.22 -5.14
C ASP A 46 -8.46 15.36 -5.96
N PRO A 47 -8.80 15.78 -7.19
CA PRO A 47 -9.73 15.04 -8.03
C PRO A 47 -9.29 13.60 -8.24
N ARG A 48 -7.96 13.32 -8.19
CA ARG A 48 -7.40 11.97 -8.27
C ARG A 48 -7.81 11.11 -7.06
N ARG A 49 -7.81 11.66 -5.84
CA ARG A 49 -8.24 10.91 -4.64
C ARG A 49 -9.74 10.60 -4.65
N ALA A 50 -10.55 11.46 -5.26
CA ALA A 50 -11.97 11.18 -5.45
C ALA A 50 -12.18 10.04 -6.46
N ALA A 51 -11.48 10.07 -7.60
CA ALA A 51 -11.54 9.01 -8.60
C ALA A 51 -11.04 7.65 -8.07
N LEU A 52 -9.93 7.63 -7.33
CA LEU A 52 -9.41 6.41 -6.69
C LEU A 52 -10.39 5.82 -5.68
N ARG A 53 -11.11 6.66 -4.91
CA ARG A 53 -12.16 6.20 -3.99
C ARG A 53 -13.33 5.60 -4.74
N ALA A 54 -13.79 6.24 -5.82
CA ALA A 54 -14.85 5.70 -6.66
C ALA A 54 -14.47 4.31 -7.23
N CYS A 55 -13.24 4.16 -7.74
CA CYS A 55 -12.72 2.85 -8.18
C CYS A 55 -12.65 1.82 -7.07
N ARG A 56 -12.23 2.21 -5.86
CA ARG A 56 -12.22 1.30 -4.69
C ARG A 56 -13.63 0.85 -4.32
N ASP A 57 -14.59 1.78 -4.28
CA ASP A 57 -15.96 1.51 -3.85
C ASP A 57 -16.71 0.61 -4.85
N MET A 58 -16.26 0.54 -6.11
CA MET A 58 -16.73 -0.44 -7.11
C MET A 58 -16.24 -1.88 -6.86
N GLY A 59 -15.17 -2.08 -6.09
CA GLY A 59 -14.67 -3.42 -5.72
C GLY A 59 -14.20 -4.25 -6.92
N GLU A 60 -14.70 -5.48 -7.04
CA GLU A 60 -14.28 -6.42 -8.11
C GLU A 60 -14.53 -5.87 -9.51
N ALA A 61 -15.61 -5.11 -9.71
CA ALA A 61 -15.94 -4.51 -11.00
C ALA A 61 -14.82 -3.58 -11.51
N ALA A 62 -14.14 -2.85 -10.61
CA ALA A 62 -13.04 -1.98 -10.97
C ALA A 62 -11.80 -2.74 -11.44
N SER A 63 -11.63 -4.02 -11.06
CA SER A 63 -10.49 -4.84 -11.53
C SER A 63 -10.56 -5.16 -13.02
N ARG A 64 -11.75 -5.02 -13.63
CA ARG A 64 -11.99 -5.23 -15.06
C ARG A 64 -12.17 -3.91 -15.82
N ASP A 65 -12.20 -2.79 -15.12
CA ASP A 65 -12.38 -1.47 -15.71
C ASP A 65 -11.01 -0.88 -16.09
N PRO A 66 -10.73 -0.67 -17.39
CA PRO A 66 -9.44 -0.13 -17.84
C PRO A 66 -9.16 1.29 -17.31
N SER A 67 -10.19 2.09 -17.02
CA SER A 67 -10.02 3.43 -16.45
C SER A 67 -9.52 3.37 -15.00
N CYS A 68 -10.03 2.43 -14.21
CA CYS A 68 -9.59 2.22 -12.83
C CYS A 68 -8.20 1.59 -12.76
N LEU A 69 -7.90 0.65 -13.66
CA LEU A 69 -6.56 0.07 -13.77
C LEU A 69 -5.51 1.15 -14.07
N ASN A 70 -5.81 2.08 -14.98
CA ASN A 70 -4.91 3.19 -15.31
C ASN A 70 -4.72 4.15 -14.12
N LEU A 71 -5.80 4.51 -13.41
CA LEU A 71 -5.71 5.37 -12.23
C LEU A 71 -4.83 4.76 -11.13
N TRP A 72 -4.89 3.44 -10.93
CA TRP A 72 -4.03 2.76 -9.97
C TRP A 72 -2.57 2.71 -10.39
N SER A 73 -2.28 2.44 -11.67
CA SER A 73 -0.89 2.47 -12.16
C SER A 73 -0.30 3.86 -11.99
N GLU A 74 -1.02 4.91 -12.39
CA GLU A 74 -0.53 6.28 -12.25
C GLU A 74 -0.32 6.68 -10.78
N ASN A 75 -1.22 6.29 -9.87
CA ASN A 75 -1.06 6.56 -8.45
C ASN A 75 0.16 5.84 -7.85
N ARG A 76 0.41 4.60 -8.29
CA ARG A 76 1.59 3.84 -7.89
C ARG A 76 2.87 4.50 -8.43
N ASP A 77 2.89 4.86 -9.70
CA ASP A 77 4.05 5.47 -10.34
C ASP A 77 4.40 6.81 -9.66
N ARG A 78 3.39 7.60 -9.24
CA ARG A 78 3.57 8.78 -8.38
C ARG A 78 4.22 8.48 -7.06
N PHE A 79 3.69 7.48 -6.35
CA PHE A 79 4.16 7.10 -5.03
C PHE A 79 5.62 6.63 -5.10
N LEU A 80 5.98 5.94 -6.17
CA LEU A 80 7.34 5.48 -6.43
C LEU A 80 8.25 6.57 -7.04
N GLY A 81 7.75 7.79 -7.28
CA GLY A 81 8.50 8.87 -7.90
C GLY A 81 8.84 8.66 -9.39
N GLN A 82 8.24 7.66 -10.04
CA GLN A 82 8.52 7.28 -11.43
C GLN A 82 7.93 8.24 -12.47
N GLU A 83 7.05 9.17 -12.06
CA GLU A 83 6.56 10.24 -12.95
C GLU A 83 7.71 11.14 -13.43
N THR A 84 8.74 11.33 -12.58
CA THR A 84 9.93 12.13 -12.86
C THR A 84 10.96 11.35 -13.69
N GLU A 85 10.99 10.02 -13.54
CA GLU A 85 12.00 9.15 -14.13
C GLU A 85 11.68 8.76 -15.58
N ARG A 86 10.48 9.03 -16.12
CA ARG A 86 10.24 8.80 -17.55
C ARG A 86 11.18 9.73 -18.31
N PRO A 87 12.33 9.23 -18.84
CA PRO A 87 13.26 10.10 -19.51
C PRO A 87 12.48 10.58 -20.71
N THR A 88 12.32 11.89 -20.86
CA THR A 88 12.01 12.48 -22.14
C THR A 88 13.02 11.91 -23.12
N LEU A 89 12.61 10.90 -23.89
CA LEU A 89 13.28 10.47 -25.10
C LEU A 89 12.99 11.56 -26.13
N ALA A 90 13.63 12.71 -25.90
CA ALA A 90 13.68 13.95 -26.65
C ALA A 90 14.55 14.84 -25.74
N ASP A 91 15.84 15.02 -25.96
CA ASP A 91 16.44 15.49 -27.20
C ASP A 91 17.96 15.30 -27.02
N HIS A 92 18.56 14.34 -27.72
CA HIS A 92 20.01 14.32 -27.90
C HIS A 92 20.26 14.64 -29.38
N PRO A 93 20.61 15.89 -29.74
CA PRO A 93 21.05 16.15 -31.10
C PRO A 93 22.32 15.33 -31.35
N GLU A 94 22.30 14.53 -32.41
CA GLU A 94 23.50 13.82 -32.88
C GLU A 94 24.67 14.81 -33.01
N PRO A 95 25.87 14.49 -32.48
CA PRO A 95 27.04 15.29 -32.73
C PRO A 95 27.53 15.03 -34.17
N VAL A 96 27.37 16.02 -35.04
CA VAL A 96 28.11 16.09 -36.31
C VAL A 96 29.51 16.61 -36.00
N GLY A 97 30.51 15.76 -36.21
CA GLY A 97 31.94 16.09 -36.10
C GLY A 97 32.81 14.95 -36.62
#